data_AF-A0A2V0NTE1-F1
#
_entry.id   AF-A0A2V0NTE1-F1
#
_cell.length_a   1.000
_cell.length_b   1.000
_cell.length_c   1.000
_cell.angle_alpha   90.00
_cell.angle_beta   90.00
_cell.angle_gamma   90.00
#
_symmetry.space_group_name_H-M   'P 1'
#
loop_
_entity.id
_entity.type
_entity.pdbx_description
1 polymer ?
#
loop_
_entity_poly.entity_id
_entity_poly.type
_entity_poly.pdbx_seq_one_letter_code
_entity_poly.pdbx_strand_id
1 'polypeptide(L)'
;MLSAERQAQQRLPSRGDCTYTACYCEENALLLARRLRAAGAAPAAGLWVVFVTNPRRQVPLWCQRASSRPDGLVVWDYHVLVVEGPHGGLRARAWDLDTALPFPCPLDDYAAAALPPVRQRYARRYRVVPAEHLERHFASDRSHMRRPDGSWAAPPPLYPCFVAASDGCTNRLAEYLHVGLPGDGDCSDDGGSGAESTSSEGGGGGDGGDKGGGSVPPLSSLGNGPAAAAAAAAAAAVGADLGRVLEEEEFLAFFLGGSSPSPPIL
;
A
#
# COMPACT_ATOMS: atom_id res chain seq x y z
N MET A 1 42.84 -6.00 -20.65
CA MET A 1 41.45 -5.61 -21.00
C MET A 1 40.43 -6.70 -20.64
N LEU A 2 40.53 -7.37 -19.49
CA LEU A 2 39.50 -8.33 -19.03
C LEU A 2 39.22 -8.23 -17.52
N SER A 3 39.67 -7.16 -16.85
CA SER A 3 39.58 -7.01 -15.40
C SER A 3 38.74 -5.82 -14.92
N ALA A 4 38.20 -4.99 -15.84
CA ALA A 4 37.34 -3.85 -15.49
C ALA A 4 35.84 -4.16 -15.68
N GLU A 5 35.49 -5.20 -16.44
CA GLU A 5 34.10 -5.50 -16.83
C GLU A 5 33.44 -6.63 -16.00
N ARG A 6 34.09 -7.11 -14.93
CA ARG A 6 33.59 -8.27 -14.15
C ARG A 6 33.24 -8.03 -12.68
N GLN A 7 33.37 -6.82 -12.12
CA GLN A 7 33.13 -6.59 -10.68
C GLN A 7 32.50 -5.23 -10.36
N ALA A 8 31.29 -4.98 -10.84
CA ALA A 8 30.33 -4.16 -10.12
C ALA A 8 29.14 -5.05 -9.77
N GLN A 9 29.33 -6.05 -8.90
CA GLN A 9 28.21 -6.52 -8.08
C GLN A 9 27.82 -5.32 -7.23
N GLN A 10 26.83 -4.55 -7.67
CA GLN A 10 26.29 -3.46 -6.85
C GLN A 10 25.74 -4.12 -5.59
N ARG A 11 26.40 -3.83 -4.46
CA ARG A 11 26.00 -4.39 -3.17
C ARG A 11 24.61 -3.87 -2.86
N LEU A 12 23.73 -4.77 -2.45
CA LEU A 12 22.42 -4.38 -1.94
C LEU A 12 22.60 -3.37 -0.79
N PRO A 13 21.71 -2.36 -0.68
CA PRO A 13 21.87 -1.30 0.29
C PRO A 13 21.71 -1.81 1.72
N SER A 14 22.53 -1.30 2.64
CA SER A 14 22.27 -1.47 4.06
C SER A 14 21.16 -0.51 4.52
N ARG A 15 20.56 -0.78 5.69
CA ARG A 15 19.50 0.06 6.27
C ARG A 15 19.94 1.53 6.42
N GLY A 16 21.19 1.78 6.77
CA GLY A 16 21.74 3.12 6.96
C GLY A 16 21.99 3.89 5.66
N ASP A 17 22.02 3.20 4.52
CA ASP A 17 22.20 3.82 3.20
C ASP A 17 20.88 4.27 2.57
N CYS A 18 19.75 3.97 3.20
CA CYS A 18 18.41 4.25 2.69
C CYS A 18 17.91 5.60 3.20
N THR A 19 17.28 6.37 2.31
CA THR A 19 16.49 7.53 2.72
C THR A 19 15.37 7.07 3.64
N TYR A 20 15.23 7.74 4.78
CA TYR A 20 14.25 7.38 5.79
C TYR A 20 13.72 8.63 6.50
N THR A 21 12.41 8.73 6.57
CA THR A 21 11.68 9.69 7.42
C THR A 21 10.63 8.93 8.22
N ALA A 22 10.69 9.00 9.55
CA ALA A 22 9.74 8.31 10.41
C ALA A 22 8.30 8.77 10.12
N CYS A 23 7.34 7.83 10.13
CA CYS A 23 5.93 8.05 9.79
C CYS A 23 5.62 8.38 8.33
N TYR A 24 6.57 8.23 7.41
CA TYR A 24 6.37 8.36 5.95
C TYR A 24 6.78 7.05 5.25
N CYS A 25 6.30 5.91 5.77
CA CYS A 25 6.70 4.58 5.32
C CYS A 25 6.39 4.33 3.83
N GLU A 26 5.32 4.95 3.31
CA GLU A 26 4.95 4.92 1.89
C GLU A 26 6.02 5.54 0.98
N GLU A 27 6.61 6.68 1.40
CA GLU A 27 7.68 7.34 0.67
C GLU A 27 9.01 6.61 0.85
N ASN A 28 9.28 6.12 2.06
CA ASN A 28 10.47 5.33 2.38
C ASN A 28 10.51 4.04 1.53
N ALA A 29 9.37 3.34 1.41
CA ALA A 29 9.26 2.12 0.61
C ALA A 29 9.41 2.40 -0.89
N LEU A 30 8.83 3.49 -1.41
CA LEU A 30 9.03 3.90 -2.80
C LEU A 30 10.51 4.16 -3.12
N LEU A 31 11.19 4.93 -2.27
CA LEU A 31 12.62 5.24 -2.45
C LEU A 31 13.51 4.01 -2.29
N LEU A 32 13.18 3.13 -1.34
CA LEU A 32 13.85 1.85 -1.17
C LEU A 32 13.69 0.96 -2.40
N ALA A 33 12.48 0.85 -2.94
CA ALA A 33 12.22 0.08 -4.15
C ALA A 33 13.01 0.62 -5.35
N ARG A 34 13.06 1.96 -5.54
CA ARG A 34 13.92 2.60 -6.55
C ARG A 34 15.39 2.24 -6.38
N ARG A 35 15.90 2.31 -5.14
CA ARG A 35 17.29 1.99 -4.82
C ARG A 35 17.63 0.51 -5.06
N LEU A 36 16.73 -0.39 -4.68
CA LEU A 36 16.86 -1.84 -4.91
C LEU A 36 16.87 -2.17 -6.41
N ARG A 37 15.95 -1.57 -7.18
CA ARG A 37 15.94 -1.72 -8.65
C ARG A 37 17.23 -1.22 -9.29
N ALA A 38 17.71 -0.04 -8.87
CA ALA A 38 18.98 0.51 -9.36
C ALA A 38 20.18 -0.39 -9.02
N ALA A 39 20.16 -1.04 -7.85
CA ALA A 39 21.16 -2.00 -7.40
C ALA A 39 21.07 -3.38 -8.07
N GLY A 40 20.09 -3.60 -8.97
CA GLY A 40 19.86 -4.89 -9.61
C GLY A 40 19.26 -5.96 -8.68
N ALA A 41 18.60 -5.55 -7.59
CA ALA A 41 17.84 -6.46 -6.74
C ALA A 41 16.61 -6.98 -7.53
N ALA A 42 16.68 -8.24 -7.95
CA ALA A 42 15.73 -8.94 -8.82
C ALA A 42 15.52 -8.31 -10.23
N PRO A 43 15.14 -9.13 -11.24
CA PRO A 43 14.56 -8.59 -12.48
C PRO A 43 13.33 -7.73 -12.14
N ALA A 44 12.97 -6.76 -12.97
CA ALA A 44 11.90 -5.79 -12.72
C ALA A 44 10.54 -6.37 -12.25
N ALA A 45 10.28 -7.65 -12.51
CA ALA A 45 9.08 -8.38 -12.08
C ALA A 45 9.14 -8.98 -10.65
N GLY A 46 10.23 -8.79 -9.92
CA GLY A 46 10.51 -9.44 -8.62
C GLY A 46 10.48 -8.52 -7.39
N LEU A 47 9.99 -7.28 -7.53
CA LEU A 47 9.94 -6.31 -6.43
C LEU A 47 8.54 -5.73 -6.27
N TRP A 48 8.04 -5.77 -5.05
CA TRP A 48 6.69 -5.35 -4.69
C TRP A 48 6.73 -4.39 -3.52
N VAL A 49 5.90 -3.35 -3.57
CA VAL A 49 5.61 -2.50 -2.42
C VAL A 49 4.28 -2.94 -1.84
N VAL A 50 4.27 -3.20 -0.54
CA VAL A 50 3.14 -3.82 0.15
C VAL A 50 2.63 -2.84 1.20
N PHE A 51 1.40 -2.36 1.00
CA PHE A 51 0.68 -1.59 2.00
C PHE A 51 -0.06 -2.56 2.91
N VAL A 52 0.19 -2.46 4.21
CA VAL A 52 -0.43 -3.24 5.26
C VAL A 52 -1.38 -2.33 6.02
N THR A 53 -2.68 -2.61 5.95
CA THR A 53 -3.70 -1.86 6.69
C THR A 53 -4.94 -2.74 6.88
N ASN A 54 -6.01 -2.20 7.43
CA ASN A 54 -7.32 -2.85 7.51
C ASN A 54 -8.43 -1.77 7.51
N PRO A 55 -9.71 -2.14 7.35
CA PRO A 55 -10.80 -1.16 7.32
C PRO A 55 -10.86 -0.23 8.55
N ARG A 56 -10.36 -0.70 9.70
CA ARG A 56 -10.33 0.06 10.96
C ARG A 56 -9.09 0.93 11.13
N ARG A 57 -8.12 0.87 10.22
CA ARG A 57 -6.80 1.50 10.35
C ARG A 57 -6.16 1.21 11.71
N GLN A 58 -6.14 -0.08 12.07
CA GLN A 58 -5.56 -0.59 13.31
C GLN A 58 -4.87 -1.93 13.04
N VAL A 59 -3.66 -1.88 12.50
CA VAL A 59 -2.86 -3.06 12.17
C VAL A 59 -1.67 -3.22 13.13
N PRO A 60 -1.69 -4.24 14.00
CA PRO A 60 -0.58 -4.51 14.90
C PRO A 60 0.57 -5.22 14.17
N LEU A 61 1.78 -4.66 14.29
CA LEU A 61 3.03 -5.25 13.84
C LEU A 61 4.01 -5.34 15.02
N TRP A 62 4.75 -6.44 15.09
CA TRP A 62 5.77 -6.69 16.11
C TRP A 62 7.17 -6.41 15.60
N CYS A 63 8.14 -6.39 16.53
CA CYS A 63 9.54 -6.12 16.23
C CYS A 63 9.73 -4.79 15.48
N GLN A 64 9.04 -3.72 15.89
CA GLN A 64 9.12 -2.39 15.28
C GLN A 64 10.01 -1.46 16.11
N ARG A 65 10.91 -0.74 15.45
CA ARG A 65 11.90 0.18 16.05
C ARG A 65 11.27 1.37 16.78
N ALA A 66 10.06 1.75 16.40
CA ALA A 66 9.32 2.84 17.02
C ALA A 66 8.74 2.48 18.40
N SER A 67 8.69 1.18 18.75
CA SER A 67 8.16 0.74 20.04
C SER A 67 9.22 0.77 21.13
N SER A 68 8.84 1.21 22.32
CA SER A 68 9.62 1.04 23.55
C SER A 68 9.35 -0.29 24.26
N ARG A 69 8.36 -1.06 23.79
CA ARG A 69 8.01 -2.36 24.38
C ARG A 69 9.05 -3.42 24.02
N PRO A 70 9.31 -4.41 24.91
CA PRO A 70 10.25 -5.50 24.61
C PRO A 70 9.86 -6.35 23.39
N ASP A 71 8.56 -6.50 23.15
CA ASP A 71 8.01 -7.25 22.00
C ASP A 71 7.98 -6.42 20.70
N GLY A 72 8.31 -5.12 20.78
CA GLY A 72 8.34 -4.24 19.64
C GLY A 72 6.97 -3.95 19.03
N LEU A 73 5.86 -4.16 19.75
CA LEU A 73 4.52 -3.95 19.21
C LEU A 73 4.24 -2.48 18.91
N VAL A 74 3.76 -2.20 17.70
CA VAL A 74 3.14 -0.93 17.28
C VAL A 74 1.81 -1.25 16.59
N VAL A 75 0.77 -0.47 16.90
CA VAL A 75 -0.50 -0.50 16.16
C VAL A 75 -0.50 0.67 15.19
N TRP A 76 -0.29 0.37 13.92
CA TRP A 76 -0.26 1.35 12.86
C TRP A 76 -1.66 1.59 12.29
N ASP A 77 -1.90 2.78 11.75
CA ASP A 77 -3.03 3.03 10.86
C ASP A 77 -2.81 2.36 9.50
N TYR A 78 -1.59 2.45 8.99
CA TYR A 78 -1.05 1.60 7.94
C TYR A 78 0.47 1.49 8.07
N HIS A 79 1.06 0.46 7.48
CA HIS A 79 2.51 0.34 7.33
C HIS A 79 2.85 -0.05 5.89
N VAL A 80 4.03 0.33 5.40
CA VAL A 80 4.47 -0.01 4.05
C VAL A 80 5.87 -0.60 4.08
N LEU A 81 6.02 -1.75 3.44
CA LEU A 81 7.30 -2.46 3.31
C LEU A 81 7.51 -2.91 1.86
N VAL A 82 8.76 -3.23 1.51
CA VAL A 82 9.10 -3.78 0.19
C VAL A 82 9.31 -5.29 0.33
N VAL A 83 8.67 -6.08 -0.53
CA VAL A 83 8.92 -7.52 -0.64
C VAL A 83 9.66 -7.78 -1.94
N GLU A 84 10.77 -8.49 -1.82
CA GLU A 84 11.45 -9.11 -2.95
C GLU A 84 10.98 -10.56 -3.01
N GLY A 85 10.26 -10.92 -4.06
CA GLY A 85 9.71 -12.27 -4.24
C GLY A 85 10.74 -13.25 -4.80
N PRO A 86 10.37 -14.54 -4.91
CA PRO A 86 11.34 -15.59 -5.19
C PRO A 86 11.91 -15.49 -6.61
N HIS A 87 13.23 -15.54 -6.74
CA HIS A 87 13.96 -15.59 -8.03
C HIS A 87 14.88 -16.81 -8.07
N GLY A 88 14.79 -17.63 -9.11
CA GLY A 88 15.80 -18.66 -9.42
C GLY A 88 16.13 -19.64 -8.27
N GLY A 89 15.16 -19.95 -7.40
CA GLY A 89 15.35 -20.83 -6.23
C GLY A 89 15.68 -20.11 -4.90
N LEU A 90 15.72 -18.78 -4.88
CA LEU A 90 15.90 -17.97 -3.66
C LEU A 90 14.56 -17.74 -2.93
N ARG A 91 14.62 -17.69 -1.60
CA ARG A 91 13.47 -17.35 -0.74
C ARG A 91 13.13 -15.86 -0.84
N ALA A 92 11.85 -15.54 -0.73
CA ALA A 92 11.37 -14.17 -0.65
C ALA A 92 11.96 -13.44 0.59
N ARG A 93 12.15 -12.12 0.48
CA ARG A 93 12.71 -11.27 1.53
C ARG A 93 11.85 -10.04 1.78
N ALA A 94 11.63 -9.73 3.05
CA ALA A 94 11.03 -8.48 3.50
C ALA A 94 12.12 -7.42 3.73
N TRP A 95 11.87 -6.24 3.19
CA TRP A 95 12.66 -5.03 3.34
C TRP A 95 11.79 -3.97 4.03
N ASP A 96 11.82 -3.96 5.36
CA ASP A 96 11.11 -3.00 6.20
C ASP A 96 12.13 -2.08 6.89
N LEU A 97 12.04 -0.76 6.68
CA LEU A 97 12.93 0.22 7.31
C LEU A 97 12.62 0.47 8.79
N ASP A 98 11.42 0.09 9.24
CA ASP A 98 10.94 0.27 10.61
C ASP A 98 11.07 -0.99 11.48
N THR A 99 11.36 -2.17 10.90
CA THR A 99 11.59 -3.38 11.71
C THR A 99 12.92 -3.35 12.47
N ALA A 100 12.94 -3.96 13.65
CA ALA A 100 14.13 -4.30 14.44
C ALA A 100 14.76 -5.64 14.02
N LEU A 101 14.09 -6.39 13.14
CA LEU A 101 14.63 -7.61 12.51
C LEU A 101 15.79 -7.29 11.53
N PRO A 102 16.52 -8.32 11.05
CA PRO A 102 17.53 -8.14 10.02
C PRO A 102 17.03 -7.38 8.79
N PHE A 103 17.93 -6.72 8.06
CA PHE A 103 17.62 -5.95 6.86
C PHE A 103 18.53 -6.36 5.69
N PRO A 104 18.00 -7.06 4.67
CA PRO A 104 16.66 -7.63 4.59
C PRO A 104 16.44 -8.79 5.57
N CYS A 105 15.18 -9.15 5.81
CA CYS A 105 14.77 -10.33 6.57
C CYS A 105 14.17 -11.37 5.61
N PRO A 106 14.49 -12.68 5.75
CA PRO A 106 13.70 -13.72 5.08
C PRO A 106 12.21 -13.54 5.37
N LEU A 107 11.34 -13.63 4.36
CA LEU A 107 9.93 -13.28 4.51
C LEU A 107 9.18 -14.24 5.46
N ASP A 108 9.58 -15.51 5.49
CA ASP A 108 9.10 -16.52 6.44
C ASP A 108 9.45 -16.13 7.89
N ASP A 109 10.69 -15.73 8.15
CA ASP A 109 11.13 -15.25 9.47
C ASP A 109 10.40 -13.94 9.86
N TYR A 110 10.24 -13.02 8.90
CA TYR A 110 9.53 -11.76 9.11
C TYR A 110 8.06 -12.00 9.44
N ALA A 111 7.37 -12.87 8.71
CA ALA A 111 5.97 -13.20 8.96
C ALA A 111 5.78 -13.83 10.34
N ALA A 112 6.64 -14.78 10.71
CA ALA A 112 6.58 -15.44 12.01
C ALA A 112 6.80 -14.49 13.18
N ALA A 113 7.74 -13.54 13.06
CA ALA A 113 8.10 -12.64 14.15
C ALA A 113 7.28 -11.33 14.18
N ALA A 114 7.07 -10.68 13.04
CA ALA A 114 6.45 -9.37 12.95
C ALA A 114 4.94 -9.41 12.63
N LEU A 115 4.44 -10.50 12.03
CA LEU A 115 3.05 -10.67 11.60
C LEU A 115 2.33 -11.90 12.24
N PRO A 116 2.52 -12.19 13.54
CA PRO A 116 1.84 -13.34 14.17
C PRO A 116 0.31 -13.23 14.05
N PRO A 117 -0.45 -14.35 14.11
CA PRO A 117 -1.90 -14.32 14.04
C PRO A 117 -2.54 -13.37 15.07
N VAL A 118 -3.57 -12.64 14.63
CA VAL A 118 -4.30 -11.65 15.46
C VAL A 118 -5.78 -11.94 15.46
N ARG A 119 -6.51 -11.32 16.41
CA ARG A 119 -7.97 -11.38 16.42
C ARG A 119 -8.52 -10.80 15.10
N GLN A 120 -9.61 -11.39 14.59
CA GLN A 120 -10.23 -11.01 13.31
C GLN A 120 -10.46 -9.49 13.16
N ARG A 121 -10.83 -8.78 14.24
CA ARG A 121 -11.01 -7.31 14.21
C ARG A 121 -9.75 -6.50 13.86
N TYR A 122 -8.57 -7.11 13.98
CA TYR A 122 -7.26 -6.55 13.64
C TYR A 122 -6.62 -7.26 12.45
N ALA A 123 -7.34 -8.17 11.78
CA ALA A 123 -6.81 -8.88 10.63
C ALA A 123 -6.26 -7.88 9.61
N ARG A 124 -5.02 -8.13 9.17
CA ARG A 124 -4.34 -7.26 8.22
C ARG A 124 -4.75 -7.65 6.81
N ARG A 125 -4.74 -6.65 5.94
CA ARG A 125 -4.85 -6.80 4.50
C ARG A 125 -3.63 -6.20 3.84
N TYR A 126 -3.24 -6.82 2.75
CA TYR A 126 -1.99 -6.57 2.07
C TYR A 126 -2.32 -6.11 0.65
N ARG A 127 -2.19 -4.82 0.37
CA ARG A 127 -2.20 -4.33 -1.01
C ARG A 127 -0.81 -4.48 -1.59
N VAL A 128 -0.67 -5.41 -2.51
CA VAL A 128 0.58 -5.78 -3.18
C VAL A 128 0.66 -5.10 -4.54
N VAL A 129 1.57 -4.13 -4.67
CA VAL A 129 1.76 -3.32 -5.87
C VAL A 129 3.14 -3.61 -6.48
N PRO A 130 3.24 -3.92 -7.79
CA PRO A 130 4.55 -4.00 -8.44
C PRO A 130 5.31 -2.69 -8.29
N ALA A 131 6.59 -2.74 -7.90
CA ALA A 131 7.38 -1.54 -7.59
C ALA A 131 7.43 -0.54 -8.76
N GLU A 132 7.56 -1.02 -9.99
CA GLU A 132 7.55 -0.17 -11.19
C GLU A 132 6.18 0.46 -11.47
N HIS A 133 5.09 -0.22 -11.09
CA HIS A 133 3.77 0.37 -11.17
C HIS A 133 3.62 1.49 -10.14
N LEU A 134 3.98 1.23 -8.88
CA LEU A 134 3.93 2.25 -7.83
C LEU A 134 4.78 3.47 -8.20
N GLU A 135 6.00 3.27 -8.70
CA GLU A 135 6.90 4.36 -9.07
C GLU A 135 6.31 5.33 -10.10
N ARG A 136 5.48 4.83 -11.02
CA ARG A 136 4.85 5.65 -12.07
C ARG A 136 3.57 6.34 -11.59
N HIS A 137 2.83 5.73 -10.66
CA HIS A 137 1.46 6.13 -10.32
C HIS A 137 1.31 6.71 -8.91
N PHE A 138 2.30 6.54 -8.04
CA PHE A 138 2.24 7.01 -6.67
C PHE A 138 2.33 8.53 -6.59
N ALA A 139 1.46 9.10 -5.76
CA ALA A 139 1.44 10.52 -5.45
C ALA A 139 1.02 10.73 -4.00
N SER A 140 1.68 11.67 -3.34
CA SER A 140 1.37 12.09 -1.98
C SER A 140 1.75 13.56 -1.83
N ASP A 141 0.76 14.39 -1.52
CA ASP A 141 0.95 15.80 -1.15
C ASP A 141 1.23 15.96 0.35
N ARG A 142 1.30 14.84 1.09
CA ARG A 142 1.52 14.73 2.54
C ARG A 142 0.41 15.37 3.39
N SER A 143 -0.72 15.75 2.80
CA SER A 143 -1.84 16.38 3.51
C SER A 143 -2.39 15.53 4.65
N HIS A 144 -2.35 14.20 4.53
CA HIS A 144 -2.76 13.26 5.58
C HIS A 144 -1.94 13.37 6.88
N MET A 145 -0.72 13.94 6.81
CA MET A 145 0.13 14.20 7.98
C MET A 145 -0.05 15.61 8.54
N ARG A 146 -0.95 16.43 7.98
CA ARG A 146 -1.27 17.75 8.54
C ARG A 146 -2.38 17.64 9.56
N ARG A 147 -2.15 18.23 10.74
CA ARG A 147 -3.19 18.44 11.75
C ARG A 147 -4.12 19.58 11.34
N PRO A 148 -5.33 19.67 11.94
CA PRO A 148 -6.27 20.77 11.68
C PRO A 148 -5.70 22.17 11.94
N ASP A 149 -4.73 22.30 12.86
CA ASP A 149 -4.03 23.56 13.16
C ASP A 149 -2.92 23.91 12.14
N GLY A 150 -2.73 23.09 11.11
CA GLY A 150 -1.71 23.25 10.07
C GLY A 150 -0.33 22.71 10.45
N SER A 151 -0.13 22.25 11.69
CA SER A 151 1.11 21.62 12.13
C SER A 151 1.28 20.21 11.57
N TRP A 152 2.52 19.70 11.58
CA TRP A 152 2.83 18.36 11.08
C TRP A 152 2.72 17.30 12.19
N ALA A 153 2.04 16.20 11.90
CA ALA A 153 1.93 15.03 12.77
C ALA A 153 3.31 14.47 13.14
N ALA A 154 4.19 14.39 12.15
CA ALA A 154 5.62 14.13 12.25
C ALA A 154 6.38 15.01 11.25
N PRO A 155 7.67 15.36 11.46
CA PRO A 155 8.42 16.19 10.54
C PRO A 155 8.45 15.61 9.11
N PRO A 156 8.06 16.36 8.07
CA PRO A 156 8.02 15.85 6.70
C PRO A 156 9.42 15.68 6.12
N PRO A 157 9.58 14.83 5.09
CA PRO A 157 10.82 14.74 4.34
C PRO A 157 11.16 16.08 3.66
N LEU A 158 12.46 16.39 3.56
CA LEU A 158 12.94 17.66 2.99
C LEU A 158 12.90 17.73 1.46
N TYR A 159 12.79 16.59 0.79
CA TYR A 159 12.64 16.54 -0.66
C TYR A 159 11.18 16.84 -1.07
N PRO A 160 10.93 17.33 -2.30
CA PRO A 160 9.58 17.64 -2.78
C PRO A 160 8.61 16.47 -2.72
N CYS A 161 7.32 16.77 -2.60
CA CYS A 161 6.25 15.77 -2.67
C CYS A 161 6.28 14.98 -3.99
N PHE A 162 5.86 13.71 -3.94
CA PHE A 162 5.76 12.88 -5.15
C PHE A 162 4.49 13.20 -5.92
N VAL A 163 4.65 13.45 -7.22
CA VAL A 163 3.58 13.60 -8.20
C VAL A 163 3.63 12.41 -9.15
N ALA A 164 2.48 11.83 -9.47
CA ALA A 164 2.40 10.67 -10.34
C ALA A 164 2.88 11.03 -11.75
N ALA A 165 3.89 10.31 -12.24
CA ALA A 165 4.43 10.51 -13.58
C ALA A 165 3.45 10.08 -14.68
N SER A 166 2.48 9.21 -14.35
CA SER A 166 1.48 8.69 -15.28
C SER A 166 0.47 9.73 -15.74
N ASP A 167 0.01 10.60 -14.83
CA ASP A 167 -1.17 11.46 -15.04
C ASP A 167 -1.09 12.82 -14.33
N GLY A 168 -0.01 13.10 -13.59
CA GLY A 168 0.16 14.35 -12.84
C GLY A 168 -0.65 14.43 -11.54
N CYS A 169 -1.27 13.33 -11.08
CA CYS A 169 -1.95 13.28 -9.79
C CYS A 169 -1.01 13.70 -8.65
N THR A 170 -1.49 14.54 -7.72
CA THR A 170 -0.70 15.02 -6.56
C THR A 170 -0.96 14.23 -5.28
N ASN A 171 -2.04 13.45 -5.21
CA ASN A 171 -2.37 12.66 -4.04
C ASN A 171 -3.24 11.45 -4.40
N ARG A 172 -2.69 10.24 -4.18
CA ARG A 172 -3.33 8.95 -4.44
C ARG A 172 -3.25 8.00 -3.22
N LEU A 173 -2.65 8.44 -2.11
CA LEU A 173 -2.38 7.56 -0.98
C LEU A 173 -3.67 6.87 -0.46
N ALA A 174 -4.78 7.59 -0.38
CA ALA A 174 -6.05 7.04 0.08
C ALA A 174 -6.54 5.84 -0.75
N GLU A 175 -6.26 5.83 -2.06
CA GLU A 175 -6.63 4.71 -2.94
C GLU A 175 -5.81 3.46 -2.64
N TYR A 176 -4.52 3.62 -2.33
CA TYR A 176 -3.68 2.50 -1.88
C TYR A 176 -4.12 1.96 -0.50
N LEU A 177 -4.62 2.83 0.37
CA LEU A 177 -5.09 2.43 1.70
C LEU A 177 -6.52 1.88 1.71
N HIS A 178 -7.27 2.01 0.61
CA HIS A 178 -8.60 1.44 0.50
C HIS A 178 -8.50 -0.08 0.26
N VAL A 179 -8.69 -0.88 1.31
CA VAL A 179 -8.55 -2.35 1.28
C VAL A 179 -9.86 -3.10 1.49
N GLY A 180 -11.01 -2.46 1.29
CA GLY A 180 -12.32 -3.11 1.38
C GLY A 180 -12.42 -4.28 0.41
N LEU A 181 -12.93 -5.42 0.87
CA LEU A 181 -13.22 -6.60 0.05
C LEU A 181 -14.74 -6.78 -0.08
N PRO A 182 -15.23 -7.40 -1.17
CA PRO A 182 -16.65 -7.68 -1.32
C PRO A 182 -17.18 -8.51 -0.14
N GLY A 183 -18.22 -8.03 0.54
CA GLY A 183 -18.79 -8.68 1.72
C GLY A 183 -18.38 -8.07 3.06
N ASP A 184 -17.45 -7.11 3.06
CA ASP A 184 -17.30 -6.23 4.22
C ASP A 184 -18.57 -5.41 4.39
N GLY A 185 -19.31 -5.66 5.48
CA GLY A 185 -20.35 -4.75 5.91
C GLY A 185 -19.75 -3.35 6.07
N ASP A 186 -20.50 -2.33 5.63
CA ASP A 186 -20.09 -0.94 5.82
C ASP A 186 -19.73 -0.76 7.31
N CYS A 187 -18.48 -0.41 7.57
CA CYS A 187 -18.00 -0.18 8.92
C CYS A 187 -18.49 1.20 9.33
N SER A 188 -19.82 1.34 9.46
CA SER A 188 -20.40 2.52 10.06
C SER A 188 -19.85 2.61 11.48
N ASP A 189 -19.20 3.73 11.74
CA ASP A 189 -18.61 4.13 13.01
C ASP A 189 -19.66 3.92 14.11
N ASP A 190 -19.48 2.88 14.94
CA ASP A 190 -20.30 2.70 16.14
C ASP A 190 -19.84 3.72 17.16
N GLY A 191 -20.35 4.95 16.98
CA GLY A 191 -20.16 6.09 17.86
C GLY A 191 -20.66 5.72 19.26
N GLY A 192 -19.74 5.26 20.09
CA GLY A 192 -19.96 5.07 21.52
C GLY A 192 -20.37 6.39 22.16
N SER A 193 -21.64 6.47 22.51
CA SER A 193 -22.32 7.57 23.18
C SER A 193 -21.69 7.89 24.55
N GLY A 194 -21.10 9.08 24.67
CA GLY A 194 -20.92 9.80 25.92
C GLY A 194 -21.92 10.95 25.95
N ALA A 195 -22.90 10.88 26.85
CA ALA A 195 -23.97 11.85 26.98
C ALA A 195 -23.46 13.19 27.54
N GLU A 196 -23.72 14.29 26.84
CA GLU A 196 -23.92 15.60 27.46
C GLU A 196 -25.10 16.31 26.80
N SER A 197 -26.11 16.58 27.62
CA SER A 197 -27.27 17.39 27.33
C SER A 197 -26.93 18.87 27.44
N THR A 198 -27.27 19.69 26.44
CA THR A 198 -27.96 20.98 26.66
C THR A 198 -28.57 21.51 25.36
N SER A 199 -29.83 21.90 25.49
CA SER A 199 -30.74 22.64 24.61
C SER A 199 -30.24 24.00 24.10
N SER A 200 -30.55 24.37 22.84
CA SER A 200 -31.65 25.32 22.48
C SER A 200 -31.44 26.01 21.10
N GLU A 201 -32.45 25.83 20.23
CA GLU A 201 -33.14 26.80 19.35
C GLU A 201 -32.48 27.64 18.22
N GLY A 202 -33.21 27.65 17.08
CA GLY A 202 -33.29 28.71 16.05
C GLY A 202 -32.71 28.30 14.68
N GLY A 203 -33.36 28.35 13.50
CA GLY A 203 -34.66 28.86 13.06
C GLY A 203 -34.54 29.39 11.61
N GLY A 204 -35.35 28.88 10.66
CA GLY A 204 -35.70 29.45 9.32
C GLY A 204 -34.62 29.39 8.21
N GLY A 205 -34.89 29.21 6.91
CA GLY A 205 -36.10 29.10 6.10
C GLY A 205 -35.79 29.47 4.62
N GLY A 206 -36.42 28.76 3.66
CA GLY A 206 -36.61 29.15 2.25
C GLY A 206 -35.55 28.65 1.23
N ASP A 207 -35.81 28.44 -0.07
CA ASP A 207 -36.91 27.92 -0.91
C ASP A 207 -36.40 28.03 -2.38
N GLY A 208 -36.81 27.12 -3.26
CA GLY A 208 -36.98 27.37 -4.70
C GLY A 208 -35.83 27.07 -5.68
N GLY A 209 -36.11 26.23 -6.70
CA GLY A 209 -35.37 26.25 -7.97
C GLY A 209 -35.37 24.95 -8.79
N ASP A 210 -36.12 24.91 -9.88
CA ASP A 210 -36.52 23.75 -10.70
C ASP A 210 -35.91 23.78 -12.13
N LYS A 211 -35.82 22.59 -12.75
CA LYS A 211 -35.90 22.24 -14.21
C LYS A 211 -34.69 22.23 -15.18
N GLY A 212 -34.64 21.10 -15.91
CA GLY A 212 -34.21 20.95 -17.34
C GLY A 212 -32.97 20.06 -17.53
N GLY A 213 -32.92 18.95 -18.28
CA GLY A 213 -33.77 18.39 -19.34
C GLY A 213 -33.08 18.47 -20.71
N GLY A 214 -32.59 17.34 -21.25
CA GLY A 214 -32.11 17.21 -22.66
C GLY A 214 -30.91 16.27 -22.82
N SER A 215 -31.12 14.96 -23.05
CA SER A 215 -31.30 14.29 -24.35
C SER A 215 -30.02 14.16 -25.18
N VAL A 216 -29.43 12.95 -25.10
CA VAL A 216 -28.38 12.38 -25.95
C VAL A 216 -28.89 12.01 -27.35
N PRO A 217 -28.05 12.09 -28.40
CA PRO A 217 -28.22 11.30 -29.62
C PRO A 217 -27.14 10.21 -29.79
N PRO A 218 -27.41 9.17 -30.60
CA PRO A 218 -26.66 7.90 -30.57
C PRO A 218 -25.43 7.89 -31.50
N LEU A 219 -24.37 7.22 -31.05
CA LEU A 219 -23.20 6.86 -31.87
C LEU A 219 -23.52 5.63 -32.73
N SER A 220 -23.45 5.80 -34.05
CA SER A 220 -23.54 4.72 -35.03
C SER A 220 -22.23 3.92 -35.13
N SER A 221 -22.43 2.62 -35.39
CA SER A 221 -21.49 1.52 -35.51
C SER A 221 -20.24 1.73 -36.37
N LEU A 222 -19.08 1.35 -35.84
CA LEU A 222 -18.01 0.72 -36.62
C LEU A 222 -17.46 -0.47 -35.83
N GLY A 223 -17.53 -1.66 -36.43
CA GLY A 223 -17.18 -2.93 -35.80
C GLY A 223 -15.70 -3.05 -35.51
N ASN A 224 -15.39 -3.46 -34.29
CA ASN A 224 -14.04 -3.82 -33.86
C ASN A 224 -13.83 -5.32 -34.09
N GLY A 225 -13.02 -5.66 -35.09
CA GLY A 225 -12.54 -7.02 -35.32
C GLY A 225 -11.71 -7.57 -34.15
N PRO A 226 -11.30 -8.85 -34.20
CA PRO A 226 -10.70 -9.57 -33.06
C PRO A 226 -9.39 -8.96 -32.53
N ALA A 227 -8.70 -8.12 -33.32
CA ALA A 227 -7.54 -7.35 -32.85
C ALA A 227 -7.90 -6.17 -31.95
N ALA A 228 -9.07 -5.57 -32.13
CA ALA A 228 -9.55 -4.47 -31.31
C ALA A 228 -10.27 -4.95 -30.04
N ALA A 229 -10.68 -6.23 -29.95
CA ALA A 229 -11.06 -6.87 -28.69
C ALA A 229 -9.83 -7.14 -27.80
N ALA A 230 -8.67 -7.47 -28.38
CA ALA A 230 -7.40 -7.58 -27.64
C ALA A 230 -6.87 -6.19 -27.20
N ALA A 231 -7.02 -5.17 -28.04
CA ALA A 231 -6.66 -3.80 -27.68
C ALA A 231 -7.68 -3.15 -26.72
N ALA A 232 -8.98 -3.50 -26.79
CA ALA A 232 -9.98 -3.08 -25.81
C ALA A 232 -9.85 -3.85 -24.50
N ALA A 233 -9.41 -5.12 -24.49
CA ALA A 233 -9.02 -5.80 -23.25
C ALA A 233 -7.74 -5.19 -22.63
N ALA A 234 -6.84 -4.63 -23.45
CA ALA A 234 -5.68 -3.86 -22.99
C ALA A 234 -6.00 -2.40 -22.61
N ALA A 235 -7.03 -1.80 -23.21
CA ALA A 235 -7.46 -0.41 -22.95
C ALA A 235 -8.57 -0.29 -21.90
N ALA A 236 -9.35 -1.35 -21.64
CA ALA A 236 -10.39 -1.40 -20.62
C ALA A 236 -9.86 -1.72 -19.21
N ALA A 237 -8.54 -1.82 -19.03
CA ALA A 237 -7.90 -1.88 -17.71
C ALA A 237 -6.91 -0.71 -17.48
N VAL A 238 -7.02 0.38 -18.24
CA VAL A 238 -6.38 1.67 -17.91
C VAL A 238 -7.22 2.39 -16.84
N GLY A 239 -7.49 1.70 -15.75
CA GLY A 239 -7.58 2.30 -14.42
C GLY A 239 -6.20 2.13 -13.77
N ALA A 240 -5.84 2.95 -12.78
CA ALA A 240 -4.61 2.68 -12.02
C ALA A 240 -4.70 1.24 -11.49
N ASP A 241 -3.85 0.33 -11.96
CA ASP A 241 -3.70 -1.00 -11.37
C ASP A 241 -3.05 -0.80 -9.99
N LEU A 242 -3.86 -0.43 -9.01
CA LEU A 242 -3.47 -0.18 -7.62
C LEU A 242 -2.95 -1.44 -6.92
N GLY A 243 -2.69 -2.52 -7.66
CA GLY A 243 -2.28 -3.81 -7.12
C GLY A 243 -3.44 -4.59 -6.51
N ARG A 244 -3.12 -5.83 -6.12
CA ARG A 244 -4.08 -6.77 -5.54
C ARG A 244 -4.17 -6.58 -4.04
N VAL A 245 -5.38 -6.63 -3.49
CA VAL A 245 -5.58 -6.75 -2.04
C VAL A 245 -5.66 -8.23 -1.69
N LEU A 246 -4.85 -8.66 -0.73
CA LEU A 246 -4.75 -10.05 -0.27
C LEU A 246 -5.04 -10.12 1.22
N GLU A 247 -5.69 -11.20 1.62
CA GLU A 247 -5.72 -11.63 3.03
C GLU A 247 -4.39 -12.29 3.42
N GLU A 248 -4.20 -12.56 4.73
CA GLU A 248 -2.95 -13.10 5.28
C GLU A 248 -2.46 -14.37 4.57
N GLU A 249 -3.34 -15.35 4.41
CA GLU A 249 -2.99 -16.64 3.82
C GLU A 249 -2.63 -16.48 2.33
N GLU A 250 -3.36 -15.63 1.61
CA GLU A 250 -3.10 -15.33 0.20
C GLU A 250 -1.79 -14.57 0.02
N PHE A 251 -1.48 -13.63 0.91
CA PHE A 251 -0.21 -12.89 0.92
C PHE A 251 0.98 -13.83 1.09
N LEU A 252 0.92 -14.73 2.08
CA LEU A 252 1.98 -15.70 2.30
C LEU A 252 2.08 -16.70 1.15
N ALA A 253 0.94 -17.21 0.64
CA ALA A 253 0.93 -18.11 -0.51
C ALA A 253 1.51 -17.46 -1.77
N PHE A 254 1.22 -16.17 -2.00
CA PHE A 254 1.72 -15.40 -3.15
C PHE A 254 3.25 -15.33 -3.18
N PHE A 255 3.93 -15.20 -2.03
CA PHE A 255 5.38 -15.03 -1.96
C PHE A 255 6.17 -16.26 -1.57
N LEU A 256 5.63 -17.14 -0.72
CA LEU A 256 6.34 -18.29 -0.18
C LEU A 256 6.01 -19.60 -0.91
N GLY A 257 4.98 -19.62 -1.74
CA GLY A 257 4.54 -20.82 -2.46
C GLY A 257 3.99 -21.88 -1.51
N GLY A 258 2.71 -21.77 -1.16
CA GLY A 258 1.98 -22.76 -0.37
C GLY A 258 0.81 -23.35 -1.13
N SER A 259 0.68 -24.68 -1.13
CA SER A 259 -0.61 -25.34 -1.39
C SER A 259 -1.60 -24.88 -0.31
N SER A 260 -2.79 -24.46 -0.74
CA SER A 260 -3.91 -24.09 0.13
C SER A 260 -4.02 -25.06 1.32
N PRO A 261 -4.15 -24.58 2.58
CA PRO A 261 -4.44 -25.47 3.69
C PRO A 261 -5.76 -26.18 3.39
N SER A 262 -5.72 -27.52 3.36
CA SER A 262 -6.94 -28.32 3.22
C SER A 262 -7.92 -27.92 4.32
N PRO A 263 -9.22 -27.76 4.02
CA PRO A 263 -10.20 -27.39 5.03
C PRO A 263 -10.19 -28.43 6.16
N PRO A 264 -10.50 -28.03 7.41
CA PRO A 264 -10.57 -28.97 8.51
C PRO A 264 -11.60 -30.04 8.15
N ILE A 265 -11.17 -31.30 8.19
CA ILE A 265 -12.08 -32.45 8.12
C ILE A 265 -12.93 -32.36 9.38
N LEU A 266 -14.20 -31.97 9.22
CA LEU A 266 -15.26 -32.11 10.21
C LEU A 266 -15.64 -33.58 10.37
#